data_AF-A0A443S462-F1
#
_entry.id   AF-A0A443S462-F1
#
_cell.length_a   1.000
_cell.length_b   1.000
_cell.length_c   1.000
_cell.angle_alpha   90.00
_cell.angle_beta   90.00
_cell.angle_gamma   90.00
#
_symmetry.space_group_name_H-M   'P 1'
#
loop_
_entity.id
_entity.type
_entity.pdbx_description
1 polymer ?
#
loop_
_entity_poly.entity_id
_entity_poly.type
_entity_poly.pdbx_seq_one_letter_code
_entity_poly.pdbx_strand_id
1 'polypeptide(L)'
;MAPKELCVGKYKLESSDKFDEFMSEVGVNFFLRKMIMALTPIVEVTKKDENNYSFKSMSALKNTDLNFTLNKEFEETRVDGVTVKTIISRKGNKFTQIQKGAKPIEIVREFTDDHLIITCDASYWMKQNEKIFTDKVKNLKRTFGTIGVPNKAKNVIFFLGDGMGLSTITAARLYKGNVDQTDPESGFLSFEKFPSVSLAKVNSLDTTVADSAATATSYLGGVKTNQRNLGVSGNVKPFDCEASKISSNRVTSIIRWAQEAGKATGVVTTTRVTHATPAASYAHTANRKWEHNTNGTECEDIATQLVFGETGKNINVVLGGGRREFLPQMPHEQESGLRSDRINL
;
A
#
# COMPACT_ATOMS: atom_id res chain seq x y z
N MET A 1 55.59 4.89 12.17
CA MET A 1 54.73 3.94 12.90
C MET A 1 53.34 4.02 12.30
N ALA A 2 52.75 2.89 11.87
CA ALA A 2 51.35 2.88 11.44
C ALA A 2 50.46 3.26 12.64
N PRO A 3 49.38 4.05 12.43
CA PRO A 3 48.49 4.42 13.53
C PRO A 3 47.90 3.16 14.17
N LYS A 4 48.02 3.05 15.49
CA LYS A 4 47.47 1.94 16.29
C LYS A 4 45.96 1.90 16.06
N GLU A 5 45.46 0.80 15.51
CA GLU A 5 44.04 0.66 15.27
C GLU A 5 43.32 0.41 16.59
N LEU A 6 42.56 1.42 17.02
CA LEU A 6 41.93 1.52 18.35
C LEU A 6 41.10 0.30 18.75
N CYS A 7 40.54 -0.44 17.78
CA CYS A 7 39.59 -1.51 18.04
C CYS A 7 40.19 -2.92 18.14
N VAL A 8 41.46 -3.14 17.78
CA VAL A 8 42.07 -4.48 17.78
C VAL A 8 42.64 -4.78 19.16
N GLY A 9 42.19 -5.87 19.79
CA GLY A 9 42.61 -6.22 21.14
C GLY A 9 41.70 -7.25 21.82
N LYS A 10 41.98 -7.49 23.11
CA LYS A 10 41.17 -8.34 23.99
C LYS A 10 40.55 -7.47 25.08
N TYR A 11 39.24 -7.60 25.24
CA TYR A 11 38.44 -6.82 26.18
C TYR A 11 37.72 -7.79 27.11
N LYS A 12 38.04 -7.73 28.41
CA LYS A 12 37.38 -8.53 29.44
C LYS A 12 36.15 -7.77 29.95
N LEU A 13 35.04 -8.46 30.16
CA LEU A 13 33.86 -7.85 30.76
C LEU A 13 34.20 -7.30 32.16
N GLU A 14 33.97 -6.01 32.35
CA GLU A 14 34.13 -5.33 33.63
C GLU A 14 32.77 -5.18 34.35
N SER A 15 31.75 -4.68 33.64
CA SER A 15 30.41 -4.50 34.17
C SER A 15 29.35 -4.65 33.07
N SER A 16 28.10 -4.90 33.47
CA SER A 16 26.94 -4.93 32.59
C SER A 16 25.73 -4.33 33.30
N ASP A 17 25.02 -3.43 32.64
CA ASP A 17 23.76 -2.86 33.13
C ASP A 17 22.57 -3.39 32.32
N LYS A 18 21.47 -3.76 32.98
CA LYS A 18 20.20 -4.26 32.41
C LYS A 18 20.30 -5.41 31.38
N PHE A 19 21.40 -6.15 31.37
CA PHE A 19 21.61 -7.19 30.36
C PHE A 19 20.65 -8.40 30.51
N ASP A 20 20.25 -8.75 31.74
CA ASP A 20 19.23 -9.79 32.00
C ASP A 20 17.85 -9.41 31.43
N GLU A 21 17.46 -8.14 31.56
CA GLU A 21 16.20 -7.60 31.01
C GLU A 21 16.21 -7.67 29.48
N PHE A 22 17.30 -7.22 28.85
CA PHE A 22 17.49 -7.33 27.42
C PHE A 22 17.41 -8.80 26.95
N MET A 23 18.12 -9.71 27.59
CA MET A 23 18.09 -11.13 27.24
C MET A 23 16.67 -11.72 27.39
N SER A 24 15.90 -11.28 28.37
CA SER A 24 14.51 -11.68 28.54
C SER A 24 13.64 -11.17 27.38
N GLU A 25 13.77 -9.90 27.01
CA GLU A 25 13.00 -9.27 25.94
C GLU A 25 13.24 -9.95 24.58
N VAL A 26 14.49 -10.33 24.31
CA VAL A 26 14.86 -11.01 23.07
C VAL A 26 14.53 -12.51 23.07
N GLY A 27 14.03 -13.06 24.18
CA GLY A 27 13.47 -14.41 24.26
C GLY A 27 14.41 -15.49 24.82
N VAL A 28 15.55 -15.13 25.43
CA VAL A 28 16.44 -16.09 26.08
C VAL A 28 15.78 -16.64 27.35
N ASN A 29 15.75 -17.96 27.54
CA ASN A 29 15.09 -18.58 28.68
C ASN A 29 15.78 -18.24 30.03
N PHE A 30 15.00 -18.23 31.11
CA PHE A 30 15.45 -17.79 32.44
C PHE A 30 16.74 -18.48 32.93
N PHE A 31 16.82 -19.80 32.82
CA PHE A 31 17.99 -20.56 33.29
C PHE A 31 19.25 -20.17 32.53
N LEU A 32 19.17 -20.08 31.19
CA LEU A 32 20.29 -19.66 30.36
C LEU A 32 20.73 -18.22 30.66
N ARG A 33 19.78 -17.31 30.95
CA ARG A 33 20.12 -15.94 31.36
C ARG A 33 20.91 -15.89 32.66
N LYS A 34 20.47 -16.62 33.70
CA LYS A 34 21.19 -16.67 34.98
C LYS A 34 22.58 -17.27 34.85
N MET A 35 22.75 -18.28 33.99
CA MET A 35 24.07 -18.80 33.65
C MET A 35 24.95 -17.75 32.97
N ILE A 36 24.44 -17.04 31.96
CA ILE A 36 25.20 -16.00 31.23
C ILE A 36 25.61 -14.86 32.16
N MET A 37 24.74 -14.41 33.07
CA MET A 37 25.03 -13.33 34.02
C MET A 37 26.14 -13.68 35.03
N ALA A 38 26.44 -14.96 35.24
CA ALA A 38 27.52 -15.41 36.12
C ALA A 38 28.88 -15.49 35.43
N LEU A 39 28.95 -15.26 34.11
CA LEU A 39 30.18 -15.37 33.31
C LEU A 39 30.88 -14.02 33.16
N THR A 40 32.20 -14.06 33.00
CA THR A 40 33.02 -12.89 32.66
C THR A 40 33.68 -13.11 31.29
N PRO A 41 32.95 -12.90 30.18
CA PRO A 41 33.46 -13.19 28.85
C PRO A 41 34.62 -12.25 28.45
N ILE A 42 35.44 -12.74 27.53
CA ILE A 42 36.48 -11.97 26.86
C ILE A 42 36.08 -11.83 25.40
N VAL A 43 36.03 -10.60 24.90
CA VAL A 43 35.84 -10.30 23.48
C VAL A 43 37.21 -10.03 22.87
N GLU A 44 37.62 -10.84 21.91
CA GLU A 44 38.80 -10.63 21.08
C GLU A 44 38.39 -10.10 19.72
N VAL A 45 38.93 -8.94 19.34
CA VAL A 45 38.71 -8.31 18.05
C VAL A 45 39.96 -8.42 17.23
N THR A 46 39.85 -9.05 16.06
CA THR A 46 40.93 -9.18 15.10
C THR A 46 40.54 -8.57 13.76
N LYS A 47 41.52 -7.98 13.08
CA LYS A 47 41.38 -7.47 11.71
C LYS A 47 42.21 -8.34 10.78
N LYS A 48 41.58 -8.85 9.72
CA LYS A 48 42.25 -9.63 8.67
C LYS A 48 42.75 -8.72 7.56
N ASP A 49 41.90 -7.79 7.12
CA ASP A 49 42.20 -6.76 6.13
C ASP A 49 41.32 -5.51 6.37
N GLU A 50 41.31 -4.55 5.45
CA GLU A 50 40.57 -3.29 5.60
C GLU A 50 39.07 -3.48 5.90
N ASN A 51 38.44 -4.49 5.28
CA ASN A 51 36.99 -4.72 5.36
C ASN A 51 36.60 -5.98 6.12
N ASN A 52 37.54 -6.88 6.43
CA ASN A 52 37.26 -8.15 7.09
C ASN A 52 37.74 -8.16 8.55
N TYR A 53 36.80 -8.41 9.47
CA TYR A 53 37.03 -8.46 10.91
C TYR A 53 36.52 -9.78 11.49
N SER A 54 37.06 -10.16 12.64
CA SER A 54 36.52 -11.25 13.46
C SER A 54 36.33 -10.79 14.90
N PHE A 55 35.13 -11.01 15.41
CA PHE A 55 34.79 -10.82 16.82
C PHE A 55 34.62 -12.20 17.45
N LYS A 56 35.55 -12.57 18.33
CA LYS A 56 35.50 -13.81 19.10
C LYS A 56 35.05 -13.51 20.52
N SER A 57 33.93 -14.10 20.94
CA SER A 57 33.52 -14.05 22.35
C SER A 57 33.88 -15.36 23.01
N MET A 58 34.70 -15.30 24.06
CA MET A 58 35.17 -16.45 24.81
C MET A 58 34.57 -16.47 26.21
N SER A 59 34.01 -17.60 26.63
CA SER A 59 33.47 -17.79 27.98
C SER A 59 33.60 -19.25 28.41
N ALA A 60 33.42 -19.53 29.72
CA ALA A 60 33.46 -20.90 30.22
C ALA A 60 32.35 -21.81 29.67
N LEU A 61 31.25 -21.23 29.15
CA LEU A 61 30.09 -21.96 28.66
C LEU A 61 30.13 -22.21 27.15
N LYS A 62 30.44 -21.16 26.38
CA LYS A 62 30.42 -21.21 24.92
C LYS A 62 31.33 -20.15 24.34
N ASN A 63 32.06 -20.53 23.31
CA ASN A 63 32.84 -19.60 22.49
C ASN A 63 32.11 -19.38 21.16
N THR A 64 32.09 -18.14 20.68
CA THR A 64 31.55 -17.79 19.36
C THR A 64 32.61 -17.06 18.55
N ASP A 65 32.63 -17.30 17.25
CA ASP A 65 33.53 -16.62 16.30
C ASP A 65 32.70 -16.04 15.16
N LEU A 66 32.61 -14.71 15.15
CA LEU A 66 31.87 -13.95 14.16
C LEU A 66 32.85 -13.39 13.14
N ASN A 67 32.98 -14.04 11.99
CA ASN A 67 33.79 -13.56 10.87
C ASN A 67 32.88 -12.82 9.87
N PHE A 68 33.18 -11.56 9.57
CA PHE A 68 32.32 -10.75 8.70
C PHE A 68 33.11 -9.77 7.83
N THR A 69 32.49 -9.43 6.69
CA THR A 69 32.92 -8.33 5.82
C THR A 69 32.02 -7.13 6.07
N LEU A 70 32.61 -5.94 6.26
CA LEU A 70 31.85 -4.71 6.47
C LEU A 70 30.86 -4.45 5.33
N ASN A 71 29.66 -4.01 5.69
CA ASN A 71 28.55 -3.66 4.80
C ASN A 71 28.05 -4.82 3.91
N LYS A 72 28.37 -6.08 4.25
CA LYS A 72 27.86 -7.27 3.55
C LYS A 72 26.99 -8.10 4.50
N GLU A 73 25.86 -8.57 4.00
CA GLU A 73 24.97 -9.44 4.77
C GLU A 73 25.54 -10.86 4.91
N PHE A 74 25.32 -11.47 6.07
CA PHE A 74 25.66 -12.86 6.36
C PHE A 74 24.66 -13.46 7.36
N GLU A 75 24.67 -14.78 7.53
CA GLU A 75 23.79 -15.47 8.49
C GLU A 75 24.49 -15.66 9.84
N GLU A 76 23.75 -15.41 10.92
CA GLU A 76 24.23 -15.55 12.29
C GLU A 76 23.15 -16.24 13.15
N THR A 77 23.54 -17.23 13.95
CA THR A 77 22.66 -17.82 14.95
C THR A 77 22.81 -17.08 16.28
N ARG A 78 21.71 -16.51 16.76
CA ARG A 78 21.62 -15.78 18.02
C ARG A 78 21.70 -16.71 19.23
N VAL A 79 21.85 -16.11 20.41
CA VAL A 79 21.89 -16.82 21.70
C VAL A 79 20.58 -17.53 22.02
N ASP A 80 19.45 -17.02 21.50
CA ASP A 80 18.13 -17.66 21.56
C ASP A 80 17.98 -18.86 20.60
N GLY A 81 18.99 -19.16 19.77
CA GLY A 81 18.98 -20.25 18.80
C GLY A 81 18.38 -19.89 17.44
N VAL A 82 17.89 -18.65 17.25
CA VAL A 82 17.29 -18.21 15.99
C VAL A 82 18.38 -17.76 15.00
N THR A 83 18.36 -18.30 13.79
CA THR A 83 19.21 -17.81 12.69
C THR A 83 18.59 -16.58 12.05
N VAL A 84 19.38 -15.50 11.94
CA VAL A 84 18.99 -14.19 11.42
C VAL A 84 19.97 -13.72 10.35
N LYS A 85 19.52 -12.80 9.49
CA LYS A 85 20.43 -12.08 8.58
C LYS A 85 21.04 -10.90 9.32
N THR A 86 22.35 -10.79 9.31
CA THR A 86 23.09 -9.74 10.01
C THR A 86 23.90 -8.91 9.02
N ILE A 87 23.95 -7.60 9.26
CA ILE A 87 24.90 -6.68 8.60
C ILE A 87 25.67 -5.90 9.64
N ILE A 88 26.97 -5.71 9.41
CA ILE A 88 27.83 -4.90 10.29
C ILE A 88 28.44 -3.77 9.48
N SER A 89 28.23 -2.54 9.94
CA SER A 89 28.82 -1.33 9.38
C SER A 89 29.76 -0.67 10.39
N ARG A 90 30.70 0.15 9.91
CA ARG A 90 31.66 0.87 10.74
C ARG A 90 31.68 2.36 10.40
N LYS A 91 31.65 3.22 11.42
CA LYS A 91 31.89 4.66 11.31
C LYS A 91 32.89 5.08 12.38
N GLY A 92 34.13 5.34 11.98
CA GLY A 92 35.22 5.66 12.90
C GLY A 92 35.51 4.52 13.88
N ASN A 93 35.34 4.79 15.18
CA ASN A 93 35.52 3.85 16.28
C ASN A 93 34.23 3.09 16.67
N LYS A 94 33.14 3.24 15.90
CA LYS A 94 31.86 2.59 16.18
C LYS A 94 31.54 1.53 15.14
N PHE A 95 31.22 0.33 15.58
CA PHE A 95 30.64 -0.75 14.77
C PHE A 95 29.15 -0.88 15.11
N THR A 96 28.31 -0.90 14.09
CA THR A 96 26.85 -1.08 14.24
C THR A 96 26.46 -2.39 13.58
N GLN A 97 26.04 -3.36 14.38
CA GLN A 97 25.52 -4.65 13.95
C GLN A 97 23.99 -4.61 14.00
N ILE A 98 23.35 -4.89 12.87
CA ILE A 98 21.89 -4.98 12.78
C ILE A 98 21.54 -6.43 12.47
N GLN A 99 20.87 -7.08 13.41
CA GLN A 99 20.31 -8.42 13.26
C GLN A 99 18.86 -8.32 12.79
N LYS A 100 18.59 -8.74 11.55
CA LYS A 100 17.27 -8.71 10.92
C LYS A 100 16.51 -10.00 11.22
N GLY A 101 15.35 -9.89 11.85
CA GLY A 101 14.46 -10.99 12.18
C GLY A 101 13.16 -10.49 12.81
N ALA A 102 12.30 -11.38 13.30
CA ALA A 102 11.01 -11.01 13.92
C ALA A 102 11.18 -10.03 15.11
N LYS A 103 12.27 -10.18 15.87
CA LYS A 103 12.73 -9.23 16.89
C LYS A 103 14.08 -8.65 16.47
N PRO A 104 14.10 -7.58 15.65
CA PRO A 104 15.36 -7.00 15.20
C PRO A 104 16.12 -6.42 16.39
N ILE A 105 17.44 -6.58 16.38
CA ILE A 105 18.33 -6.07 17.42
C ILE A 105 19.39 -5.21 16.75
N GLU A 106 19.65 -4.06 17.35
CA GLU A 106 20.83 -3.25 17.07
C GLU A 106 21.88 -3.47 18.18
N ILE A 107 23.10 -3.83 17.80
CA ILE A 107 24.24 -3.95 18.72
C ILE A 107 25.30 -2.95 18.26
N VAL A 108 25.51 -1.90 19.06
CA VAL A 108 26.55 -0.90 18.83
C VAL A 108 27.76 -1.23 19.69
N ARG A 109 28.94 -1.29 19.07
CA ARG A 109 30.22 -1.46 19.74
C ARG A 109 31.05 -0.19 19.51
N GLU A 110 31.31 0.53 20.59
CA GLU A 110 32.12 1.76 20.57
C GLU A 110 33.45 1.51 21.28
N PHE A 111 34.55 1.74 20.55
CA PHE A 111 35.90 1.57 21.05
C PHE A 111 36.46 2.92 21.49
N THR A 112 36.93 2.98 22.73
CA THR A 112 37.68 4.12 23.29
C THR A 112 39.15 3.72 23.47
N ASP A 113 39.98 4.59 24.03
CA ASP A 113 41.40 4.29 24.24
C ASP A 113 41.63 3.09 25.19
N ASP A 114 40.68 2.85 26.09
CA ASP A 114 40.78 1.88 27.19
C ASP A 114 39.58 0.91 27.29
N HIS A 115 38.39 1.29 26.79
CA HIS A 115 37.18 0.46 26.91
C HIS A 115 36.54 0.10 25.56
N LEU A 116 35.90 -1.07 25.54
CA LEU A 116 34.88 -1.46 24.56
C LEU A 116 33.51 -1.34 25.23
N ILE A 117 32.68 -0.42 24.75
CA ILE A 117 31.30 -0.25 25.21
C ILE A 117 30.37 -0.96 24.22
N ILE A 118 29.55 -1.89 24.71
CA ILE A 118 28.56 -2.62 23.90
C ILE A 118 27.16 -2.21 24.35
N THR A 119 26.39 -1.63 23.44
CA THR A 119 24.99 -1.26 23.65
C THR A 119 24.10 -2.14 22.78
N CYS A 120 23.22 -2.90 23.42
CA CYS A 120 22.23 -3.75 22.74
C CYS A 120 20.85 -3.13 22.86
N ASP A 121 20.17 -2.93 21.74
CA ASP A 121 18.84 -2.32 21.69
C ASP A 121 17.84 -3.22 20.96
N ALA A 122 16.80 -3.65 21.69
CA ALA A 122 15.66 -4.40 21.18
C ALA A 122 14.42 -3.50 20.93
N SER A 123 14.53 -2.19 21.16
CA SER A 123 13.43 -1.22 21.10
C SER A 123 13.11 -0.71 19.70
N TYR A 124 13.64 -1.34 18.64
CA TYR A 124 13.39 -0.94 17.25
C TYR A 124 11.90 -0.70 16.96
N TRP A 125 11.05 -1.65 17.35
CA TRP A 125 9.59 -1.53 17.21
C TRP A 125 9.01 -0.39 18.04
N MET A 126 9.53 -0.11 19.24
CA MET A 126 9.08 1.00 20.09
C MET A 126 9.43 2.36 19.48
N LYS A 127 10.66 2.53 18.99
CA LYS A 127 11.10 3.76 18.27
C LYS A 127 10.30 3.96 16.98
N GLN A 128 10.03 2.89 16.24
CA GLN A 128 9.18 2.95 15.04
C GLN A 128 7.73 3.32 15.39
N ASN A 129 7.17 2.73 16.44
CA ASN A 129 5.82 3.03 16.92
C ASN A 129 5.69 4.47 17.40
N GLU A 130 6.67 4.99 18.15
CA GLU A 130 6.68 6.38 18.61
C GLU A 130 6.71 7.36 17.43
N LYS A 131 7.52 7.05 16.40
CA LYS A 131 7.55 7.82 15.15
C LYS A 131 6.20 7.78 14.42
N ILE A 132 5.63 6.59 14.21
CA ILE A 132 4.32 6.43 13.55
C ILE A 132 3.23 7.18 14.32
N PHE A 133 3.23 7.08 15.64
CA PHE A 133 2.27 7.76 16.50
C PHE A 133 2.40 9.28 16.38
N THR A 134 3.62 9.80 16.49
CA THR A 134 3.90 11.24 16.38
C THR A 134 3.52 11.79 15.00
N ASP A 135 3.85 11.06 13.93
CA ASP A 135 3.49 11.42 12.56
C ASP A 135 1.97 11.41 12.36
N LYS A 136 1.26 10.41 12.92
CA LYS A 136 -0.21 10.35 12.88
C LYS A 136 -0.83 11.51 13.64
N VAL A 137 -0.38 11.82 14.85
CA VAL A 137 -0.88 12.95 15.64
C VAL A 137 -0.66 14.27 14.91
N LYS A 138 0.53 14.47 14.33
CA LYS A 138 0.84 15.66 13.53
C LYS A 138 -0.06 15.76 12.29
N ASN A 139 -0.26 14.65 11.57
CA ASN A 139 -1.14 14.61 10.40
C ASN A 139 -2.61 14.87 10.77
N LEU A 140 -3.09 14.30 11.87
CA LEU A 140 -4.45 14.55 12.36
C LEU A 140 -4.63 16.01 12.75
N LYS A 141 -3.67 16.61 13.47
CA LYS A 141 -3.69 18.04 13.78
C LYS A 141 -3.65 18.91 12.53
N ARG A 142 -2.88 18.54 11.50
CA ARG A 142 -2.91 19.27 10.21
C ARG A 142 -4.25 19.14 9.49
N THR A 143 -4.85 17.95 9.53
CA THR A 143 -6.06 17.61 8.77
C THR A 143 -7.33 18.14 9.44
N PHE A 144 -7.35 18.14 10.78
CA PHE A 144 -8.54 18.41 11.61
C PHE A 144 -8.34 19.50 12.68
N GLY A 145 -7.13 20.08 12.79
CA GLY A 145 -6.74 20.92 13.92
C GLY A 145 -7.29 22.34 13.95
N THR A 146 -8.18 22.71 13.03
CA THR A 146 -9.14 23.79 13.29
C THR A 146 -10.52 23.17 13.48
N ILE A 147 -10.84 22.87 14.74
CA ILE A 147 -12.23 22.64 15.16
C ILE A 147 -12.95 23.95 14.87
N GLY A 148 -13.76 24.00 13.81
CA GLY A 148 -14.46 25.24 13.46
C GLY A 148 -15.27 25.17 12.19
N VAL A 149 -14.66 24.87 11.03
CA VAL A 149 -15.39 24.69 9.77
C VAL A 149 -14.52 23.80 8.87
N PRO A 150 -14.95 22.59 8.44
CA PRO A 150 -14.23 21.90 7.38
C PRO A 150 -14.23 22.79 6.13
N ASN A 151 -13.06 23.22 5.69
CA ASN A 151 -12.93 23.96 4.44
C ASN A 151 -13.60 23.17 3.32
N LYS A 152 -14.59 23.78 2.65
CA LYS A 152 -15.31 23.14 1.54
C LYS A 152 -14.30 22.72 0.47
N ALA A 153 -14.32 21.43 0.10
CA ALA A 153 -13.41 20.91 -0.91
C ALA A 153 -13.63 21.61 -2.26
N LYS A 154 -12.58 22.25 -2.79
CA LYS A 154 -12.61 22.87 -4.13
C LYS A 154 -12.69 21.81 -5.22
N ASN A 155 -11.91 20.74 -5.07
CA ASN A 155 -11.74 19.65 -6.02
C ASN A 155 -11.98 18.30 -5.32
N VAL A 156 -12.53 17.34 -6.05
CA VAL A 156 -12.67 15.95 -5.61
C VAL A 156 -12.00 15.07 -6.65
N ILE A 157 -11.06 14.23 -6.21
CA ILE A 157 -10.40 13.23 -7.06
C ILE A 157 -10.74 11.86 -6.48
N PHE A 158 -11.36 11.01 -7.28
CA PHE A 158 -11.83 9.70 -6.87
C PHE A 158 -11.08 8.60 -7.63
N PHE A 159 -10.23 7.85 -6.93
CA PHE A 159 -9.53 6.69 -7.48
C PHE A 159 -10.30 5.43 -7.15
N LEU A 160 -10.59 4.61 -8.17
CA LEU A 160 -11.23 3.31 -7.98
C LEU A 160 -10.35 2.20 -8.56
N GLY A 161 -9.93 1.28 -7.70
CA GLY A 161 -9.37 0.00 -8.11
C GLY A 161 -10.49 -1.03 -8.31
N ASP A 162 -10.89 -1.27 -9.56
CA ASP A 162 -11.91 -2.27 -9.90
C ASP A 162 -11.42 -3.68 -9.48
N GLY A 163 -12.18 -4.37 -8.63
CA GLY A 163 -11.78 -5.66 -8.05
C GLY A 163 -10.65 -5.59 -7.00
N MET A 164 -10.25 -4.40 -6.53
CA MET A 164 -9.14 -4.23 -5.59
C MET A 164 -9.56 -4.45 -4.13
N GLY A 165 -9.77 -5.71 -3.75
CA GLY A 165 -10.02 -6.12 -2.37
C GLY A 165 -8.78 -5.97 -1.45
N LEU A 166 -8.96 -6.18 -0.15
CA LEU A 166 -7.89 -6.08 0.85
C LEU A 166 -6.70 -7.02 0.55
N SER A 167 -6.98 -8.24 0.07
CA SER A 167 -5.94 -9.19 -0.34
C SER A 167 -5.12 -8.68 -1.51
N THR A 168 -5.77 -8.07 -2.53
CA THR A 168 -5.10 -7.44 -3.67
C THR A 168 -4.19 -6.30 -3.23
N ILE A 169 -4.64 -5.48 -2.28
CA ILE A 169 -3.84 -4.38 -1.71
C ILE A 169 -2.57 -4.91 -1.04
N THR A 170 -2.68 -5.94 -0.19
CA THR A 170 -1.52 -6.56 0.46
C THR A 170 -0.57 -7.19 -0.55
N ALA A 171 -1.09 -7.95 -1.52
CA ALA A 171 -0.28 -8.57 -2.56
C ALA A 171 0.47 -7.52 -3.41
N ALA A 172 -0.19 -6.43 -3.78
CA ALA A 172 0.42 -5.33 -4.53
C ALA A 172 1.53 -4.63 -3.73
N ARG A 173 1.37 -4.47 -2.41
CA ARG A 173 2.42 -3.92 -1.53
C ARG A 173 3.66 -4.81 -1.52
N LEU A 174 3.48 -6.12 -1.33
CA LEU A 174 4.59 -7.09 -1.33
C LEU A 174 5.30 -7.08 -2.69
N TYR A 175 4.53 -7.10 -3.79
CA TYR A 175 5.08 -7.03 -5.14
C TYR A 175 5.89 -5.75 -5.36
N LYS A 176 5.36 -4.59 -4.97
CA LYS A 176 6.06 -3.31 -5.06
C LYS A 176 7.36 -3.31 -4.27
N GLY A 177 7.37 -3.83 -3.03
CA GLY A 177 8.59 -3.88 -2.24
C GLY A 177 9.68 -4.74 -2.87
N ASN A 178 9.30 -5.88 -3.46
CA ASN A 178 10.22 -6.73 -4.24
C ASN A 178 10.79 -6.00 -5.47
N VAL A 179 9.94 -5.33 -6.26
CA VAL A 179 10.37 -4.58 -7.46
C VAL A 179 11.31 -3.43 -7.08
N ASP A 180 11.00 -2.71 -6.01
CA ASP A 180 11.78 -1.57 -5.55
C ASP A 180 13.05 -1.98 -4.76
N GLN A 181 13.28 -3.28 -4.54
CA GLN A 181 14.35 -3.82 -3.69
C GLN A 181 14.32 -3.22 -2.27
N THR A 182 13.12 -3.00 -1.74
CA THR A 182 12.86 -2.55 -0.37
C THR A 182 12.21 -3.66 0.43
N ASP A 183 12.11 -3.51 1.76
CA ASP A 183 11.40 -4.49 2.59
C ASP A 183 9.92 -4.61 2.14
N PRO A 184 9.50 -5.78 1.63
CA PRO A 184 8.15 -5.98 1.12
C PRO A 184 7.07 -5.84 2.18
N GLU A 185 7.37 -6.21 3.42
CA GLU A 185 6.36 -6.32 4.48
C GLU A 185 6.12 -4.99 5.21
N SER A 186 7.17 -4.18 5.38
CA SER A 186 7.08 -2.88 6.06
C SER A 186 6.79 -1.69 5.12
N GLY A 187 6.70 -1.94 3.81
CA GLY A 187 6.37 -0.92 2.81
C GLY A 187 4.93 -0.40 2.90
N PHE A 188 4.64 0.68 2.17
CA PHE A 188 3.28 1.22 2.03
C PHE A 188 3.01 1.58 0.55
N LEU A 189 1.81 1.28 0.07
CA LEU A 189 1.30 1.90 -1.17
C LEU A 189 1.00 3.39 -0.92
N SER A 190 0.91 4.17 -1.99
CA SER A 190 0.72 5.62 -1.91
C SER A 190 -0.51 6.02 -1.10
N PHE A 191 -1.65 5.33 -1.31
CA PHE A 191 -2.92 5.61 -0.64
C PHE A 191 -3.00 5.07 0.79
N GLU A 192 -2.12 4.15 1.20
CA GLU A 192 -2.09 3.65 2.59
C GLU A 192 -1.56 4.68 3.58
N LYS A 193 -0.97 5.77 3.06
CA LYS A 193 -0.53 6.92 3.85
C LYS A 193 -1.68 7.91 4.13
N PHE A 194 -2.87 7.67 3.60
CA PHE A 194 -4.03 8.54 3.86
C PHE A 194 -4.42 8.49 5.35
N PRO A 195 -4.87 9.61 5.92
CA PRO A 195 -5.14 9.71 7.36
C PRO A 195 -6.40 8.95 7.80
N SER A 196 -7.24 8.54 6.84
CA SER A 196 -8.53 7.93 7.12
C SER A 196 -8.72 6.70 6.25
N VAL A 197 -9.23 5.64 6.89
CA VAL A 197 -9.60 4.37 6.26
C VAL A 197 -11.00 4.00 6.70
N SER A 198 -11.76 3.37 5.83
CA SER A 198 -13.11 2.89 6.13
C SER A 198 -13.38 1.63 5.32
N LEU A 199 -14.29 0.79 5.82
CA LEU A 199 -14.77 -0.39 5.12
C LEU A 199 -16.14 -0.08 4.49
N ALA A 200 -16.36 -0.56 3.27
CA ALA A 200 -17.61 -0.36 2.54
C ALA A 200 -18.35 -1.69 2.33
N LYS A 201 -19.66 -1.70 2.54
CA LYS A 201 -20.54 -2.85 2.23
C LYS A 201 -20.96 -2.80 0.76
N VAL A 202 -20.42 -3.69 -0.05
CA VAL A 202 -20.49 -3.65 -1.53
C VAL A 202 -21.64 -4.46 -2.15
N ASN A 203 -22.55 -5.04 -1.36
CA ASN A 203 -23.70 -5.77 -1.90
C ASN A 203 -24.60 -4.85 -2.74
N SER A 204 -25.28 -5.42 -3.73
CA SER A 204 -26.34 -4.77 -4.50
C SER A 204 -27.70 -5.03 -3.83
N LEU A 205 -28.80 -4.55 -4.41
CA LEU A 205 -30.14 -4.79 -3.86
C LEU A 205 -30.62 -6.23 -4.05
N ASP A 206 -30.19 -6.89 -5.12
CA ASP A 206 -30.63 -8.22 -5.54
C ASP A 206 -29.57 -9.31 -5.33
N THR A 207 -28.29 -8.95 -5.14
CA THR A 207 -27.20 -9.92 -4.95
C THR A 207 -26.19 -9.51 -3.88
N THR A 208 -25.69 -10.50 -3.12
CA THR A 208 -24.62 -10.32 -2.13
C THR A 208 -23.29 -9.98 -2.80
N VAL A 209 -22.98 -10.63 -3.92
CA VAL A 209 -21.78 -10.37 -4.74
C VAL A 209 -22.20 -9.52 -5.94
N ALA A 210 -22.08 -8.20 -5.77
CA ALA A 210 -22.47 -7.23 -6.77
C ALA A 210 -21.50 -7.19 -7.96
N ASP A 211 -21.98 -6.65 -9.08
CA ASP A 211 -21.15 -6.35 -10.25
C ASP A 211 -20.66 -4.88 -10.26
N SER A 212 -19.78 -4.55 -11.19
CA SER A 212 -19.23 -3.19 -11.32
C SER A 212 -20.31 -2.13 -11.57
N ALA A 213 -21.42 -2.44 -12.26
CA ALA A 213 -22.44 -1.44 -12.59
C ALA A 213 -23.27 -1.03 -11.38
N ALA A 214 -23.76 -2.01 -10.61
CA ALA A 214 -24.53 -1.74 -9.40
C ALA A 214 -23.69 -1.00 -8.35
N THR A 215 -22.42 -1.42 -8.17
CA THR A 215 -21.49 -0.77 -7.24
C THR A 215 -21.14 0.64 -7.68
N ALA A 216 -20.93 0.87 -8.99
CA ALA A 216 -20.65 2.20 -9.52
C ALA A 216 -21.78 3.20 -9.34
N THR A 217 -23.02 2.75 -9.56
CA THR A 217 -24.20 3.55 -9.23
C THR A 217 -24.22 3.93 -7.75
N SER A 218 -23.79 3.04 -6.86
CA SER A 218 -23.74 3.31 -5.42
C SER A 218 -22.69 4.34 -5.02
N TYR A 219 -21.44 4.23 -5.46
CA TYR A 219 -20.38 5.15 -5.01
C TYR A 219 -20.32 6.46 -5.82
N LEU A 220 -20.91 6.52 -7.03
CA LEU A 220 -21.00 7.74 -7.83
C LEU A 220 -22.36 8.44 -7.71
N GLY A 221 -23.45 7.68 -7.55
CA GLY A 221 -24.82 8.20 -7.47
C GLY A 221 -25.43 8.18 -6.07
N GLY A 222 -24.75 7.58 -5.09
CA GLY A 222 -25.19 7.56 -3.68
C GLY A 222 -26.34 6.60 -3.36
N VAL A 223 -26.80 5.79 -4.33
CA VAL A 223 -27.90 4.84 -4.13
C VAL A 223 -27.55 3.45 -4.67
N LYS A 224 -27.95 2.41 -3.95
CA LYS A 224 -27.81 1.03 -4.42
C LYS A 224 -28.86 0.71 -5.48
N THR A 225 -28.51 -0.18 -6.40
CA THR A 225 -29.40 -0.68 -7.46
C THR A 225 -29.20 -2.18 -7.67
N ASN A 226 -29.91 -2.74 -8.64
CA ASN A 226 -29.86 -4.14 -9.03
C ASN A 226 -28.63 -4.44 -9.89
N GLN A 227 -28.24 -5.71 -9.98
CA GLN A 227 -27.10 -6.13 -10.80
C GLN A 227 -27.29 -5.74 -12.28
N ARG A 228 -26.20 -5.38 -12.98
CA ARG A 228 -26.17 -4.92 -14.39
C ARG A 228 -26.75 -3.53 -14.65
N ASN A 229 -27.57 -2.99 -13.76
CA ASN A 229 -28.09 -1.63 -13.88
C ASN A 229 -27.01 -0.59 -13.63
N LEU A 230 -27.12 0.53 -14.34
CA LEU A 230 -26.15 1.61 -14.31
C LEU A 230 -26.89 2.95 -14.28
N GLY A 231 -26.62 3.77 -13.26
CA GLY A 231 -27.19 5.11 -13.13
C GLY A 231 -28.72 5.12 -12.95
N VAL A 232 -29.33 4.00 -12.56
CA VAL A 232 -30.77 3.88 -12.33
C VAL A 232 -31.05 3.26 -10.96
N SER A 233 -32.22 3.56 -10.39
CA SER A 233 -32.64 3.09 -9.08
C SER A 233 -32.98 1.60 -9.06
N GLY A 234 -33.18 1.05 -7.87
CA GLY A 234 -33.61 -0.35 -7.68
C GLY A 234 -34.99 -0.69 -8.26
N ASN A 235 -35.78 0.30 -8.69
CA ASN A 235 -37.07 0.06 -9.32
C ASN A 235 -36.95 -0.49 -10.75
N VAL A 236 -35.81 -0.25 -11.41
CA VAL A 236 -35.55 -0.74 -12.76
C VAL A 236 -35.10 -2.20 -12.67
N LYS A 237 -35.80 -3.10 -13.34
CA LYS A 237 -35.35 -4.49 -13.47
C LYS A 237 -34.23 -4.56 -14.54
N PRO A 238 -33.26 -5.47 -14.39
CA PRO A 238 -32.25 -5.65 -15.43
C PRO A 238 -32.89 -5.88 -16.81
N PHE A 239 -32.35 -5.24 -17.84
CA PHE A 239 -32.86 -5.22 -19.23
C PHE A 239 -34.20 -4.50 -19.47
N ASP A 240 -34.81 -3.89 -18.46
CA ASP A 240 -36.04 -3.11 -18.62
C ASP A 240 -35.73 -1.71 -19.17
N CYS A 241 -35.65 -1.63 -20.51
CA CYS A 241 -35.35 -0.39 -21.22
C CYS A 241 -36.35 0.73 -20.88
N GLU A 242 -37.65 0.46 -20.95
CA GLU A 242 -38.69 1.45 -20.70
C GLU A 242 -38.60 2.03 -19.29
N ALA A 243 -38.41 1.18 -18.28
CA ALA A 243 -38.25 1.64 -16.90
C ALA A 243 -36.99 2.51 -16.70
N SER A 244 -35.93 2.29 -17.47
CA SER A 244 -34.69 3.09 -17.41
C SER A 244 -34.83 4.49 -18.05
N LYS A 245 -35.79 4.67 -18.97
CA LYS A 245 -36.10 5.98 -19.57
C LYS A 245 -36.87 6.89 -18.63
N ILE A 246 -37.58 6.34 -17.63
CA ILE A 246 -38.37 7.11 -16.66
C ILE A 246 -37.45 7.97 -15.80
N SER A 247 -37.65 9.29 -15.83
CA SER A 247 -36.79 10.25 -15.12
C SER A 247 -36.71 10.03 -13.61
N SER A 248 -37.80 9.58 -12.96
CA SER A 248 -37.81 9.29 -11.51
C SER A 248 -36.98 8.05 -11.12
N ASN A 249 -36.63 7.21 -12.09
CA ASN A 249 -35.74 6.08 -11.89
C ASN A 249 -34.28 6.40 -12.17
N ARG A 250 -33.95 7.57 -12.75
CA ARG A 250 -32.57 7.96 -13.04
C ARG A 250 -31.89 8.53 -11.81
N VAL A 251 -30.61 8.18 -11.64
CA VAL A 251 -29.81 8.55 -10.47
C VAL A 251 -28.79 9.60 -10.86
N THR A 252 -28.86 10.77 -10.24
CA THR A 252 -27.90 11.85 -10.46
C THR A 252 -26.53 11.51 -9.88
N SER A 253 -25.50 11.47 -10.72
CA SER A 253 -24.12 11.19 -10.30
C SER A 253 -23.43 12.41 -9.69
N ILE A 254 -22.34 12.19 -8.95
CA ILE A 254 -21.47 13.24 -8.43
C ILE A 254 -20.83 14.10 -9.52
N ILE A 255 -20.62 13.55 -10.73
CA ILE A 255 -20.15 14.31 -11.88
C ILE A 255 -21.22 15.30 -12.32
N ARG A 256 -22.48 14.87 -12.40
CA ARG A 256 -23.58 15.77 -12.73
C ARG A 256 -23.75 16.87 -11.67
N TRP A 257 -23.71 16.52 -10.39
CA TRP A 257 -23.73 17.52 -9.31
C TRP A 257 -22.57 18.53 -9.40
N ALA A 258 -21.38 18.08 -9.83
CA ALA A 258 -20.23 18.96 -10.04
C ALA A 258 -20.44 19.91 -11.23
N GLN A 259 -21.01 19.43 -12.35
CA GLN A 259 -21.37 20.25 -13.50
C GLN A 259 -22.43 21.32 -13.15
N GLU A 260 -23.47 20.94 -12.41
CA GLU A 260 -24.50 21.87 -11.93
C GLU A 260 -23.92 22.94 -11.00
N ALA A 261 -22.85 22.60 -10.26
CA ALA A 261 -22.08 23.54 -9.47
C ALA A 261 -21.03 24.35 -10.26
N GLY A 262 -21.04 24.28 -11.60
CA GLY A 262 -20.12 25.00 -12.49
C GLY A 262 -18.68 24.52 -12.45
N LYS A 263 -18.44 23.27 -12.02
CA LYS A 263 -17.08 22.68 -11.95
C LYS A 263 -16.74 21.94 -13.24
N ALA A 264 -15.44 21.97 -13.58
CA ALA A 264 -14.91 21.08 -14.59
C ALA A 264 -14.99 19.62 -14.10
N THR A 265 -15.27 18.70 -15.03
CA THR A 265 -15.43 17.28 -14.74
C THR A 265 -14.64 16.42 -15.71
N GLY A 266 -14.24 15.24 -15.26
CA GLY A 266 -13.43 14.34 -16.06
C GLY A 266 -13.53 12.89 -15.61
N VAL A 267 -13.36 11.98 -16.57
CA VAL A 267 -13.35 10.52 -16.39
C VAL A 267 -12.08 9.97 -17.04
N VAL A 268 -11.28 9.27 -16.25
CA VAL A 268 -10.04 8.62 -16.70
C VAL A 268 -10.08 7.17 -16.28
N THR A 269 -9.86 6.25 -17.22
CA THR A 269 -9.89 4.82 -16.99
C THR A 269 -8.89 4.08 -17.88
N THR A 270 -8.45 2.90 -17.45
CA THR A 270 -7.72 1.95 -18.30
C THR A 270 -8.65 1.02 -19.09
N THR A 271 -9.96 1.02 -18.78
CA THR A 271 -10.98 0.25 -19.49
C THR A 271 -11.51 1.02 -20.71
N ARG A 272 -12.57 0.50 -21.34
CA ARG A 272 -13.42 1.31 -22.22
C ARG A 272 -14.10 2.42 -21.42
N VAL A 273 -14.24 3.61 -21.99
CA VAL A 273 -14.96 4.73 -21.34
C VAL A 273 -16.47 4.48 -21.21
N THR A 274 -16.98 3.53 -21.99
CA THR A 274 -18.34 2.96 -21.94
C THR A 274 -18.51 1.80 -20.96
N HIS A 275 -17.41 1.32 -20.35
CA HIS A 275 -17.47 0.27 -19.35
C HIS A 275 -18.27 0.73 -18.12
N ALA A 276 -18.82 -0.22 -17.35
CA ALA A 276 -19.74 0.08 -16.24
C ALA A 276 -19.25 1.15 -15.26
N THR A 277 -18.00 1.04 -14.80
CA THR A 277 -17.38 1.93 -13.82
C THR A 277 -17.36 3.40 -14.27
N PRO A 278 -16.74 3.77 -15.41
CA PRO A 278 -16.80 5.14 -15.92
C PRO A 278 -18.21 5.55 -16.34
N ALA A 279 -18.98 4.65 -16.97
CA ALA A 279 -20.30 4.96 -17.50
C ALA A 279 -21.32 5.34 -16.43
N ALA A 280 -21.26 4.76 -15.24
CA ALA A 280 -22.14 5.13 -14.13
C ALA A 280 -22.03 6.60 -13.67
N SER A 281 -20.99 7.31 -14.12
CA SER A 281 -20.85 8.74 -13.87
C SER A 281 -21.70 9.61 -14.80
N TYR A 282 -22.19 9.09 -15.93
CA TYR A 282 -22.90 9.92 -16.93
C TYR A 282 -24.10 9.25 -17.60
N ALA A 283 -24.16 7.92 -17.64
CA ALA A 283 -25.20 7.18 -18.34
C ALA A 283 -26.27 6.64 -17.38
N HIS A 284 -27.43 6.33 -17.95
CA HIS A 284 -28.57 5.68 -17.30
C HIS A 284 -29.02 4.52 -18.20
N THR A 285 -28.87 3.29 -17.73
CA THR A 285 -29.26 2.09 -18.51
C THR A 285 -29.61 0.91 -17.60
N ALA A 286 -30.60 0.12 -18.02
CA ALA A 286 -30.96 -1.15 -17.39
C ALA A 286 -29.98 -2.29 -17.69
N ASN A 287 -28.97 -2.06 -18.52
CA ASN A 287 -27.98 -3.07 -18.86
C ASN A 287 -26.63 -2.45 -19.24
N ARG A 288 -25.63 -2.66 -18.40
CA ARG A 288 -24.23 -2.25 -18.62
C ARG A 288 -23.59 -2.74 -19.92
N LYS A 289 -24.17 -3.75 -20.59
CA LYS A 289 -23.65 -4.28 -21.86
C LYS A 289 -24.11 -3.48 -23.09
N TRP A 290 -25.05 -2.55 -22.92
CA TRP A 290 -25.48 -1.63 -23.97
C TRP A 290 -24.43 -0.51 -24.16
N GLU A 291 -23.17 -0.91 -24.37
CA GLU A 291 -22.04 0.01 -24.58
C GLU A 291 -22.13 0.71 -25.95
N HIS A 292 -22.57 -0.03 -26.97
CA HIS A 292 -22.89 0.39 -28.33
C HIS A 292 -24.13 -0.37 -28.78
N ASN A 293 -25.08 0.29 -29.44
CA ASN A 293 -26.37 -0.27 -29.84
C ASN A 293 -27.14 -0.95 -28.68
N THR A 294 -28.44 -1.19 -28.85
CA THR A 294 -29.27 -1.79 -27.77
C THR A 294 -30.13 -2.95 -28.27
N ASN A 295 -29.60 -3.77 -29.19
CA ASN A 295 -30.21 -5.00 -29.73
C ASN A 295 -31.73 -4.92 -29.97
N GLY A 296 -32.18 -3.88 -30.67
CA GLY A 296 -33.58 -3.71 -31.07
C GLY A 296 -34.47 -3.02 -30.03
N THR A 297 -33.92 -2.51 -28.92
CA THR A 297 -34.67 -1.61 -28.02
C THR A 297 -34.57 -0.15 -28.47
N GLU A 298 -35.47 0.70 -27.98
CA GLU A 298 -35.43 2.15 -28.20
C GLU A 298 -34.50 2.88 -27.20
N CYS A 299 -33.77 2.16 -26.36
CA CYS A 299 -32.86 2.78 -25.41
C CYS A 299 -31.61 3.32 -26.10
N GLU A 300 -31.16 4.48 -25.66
CA GLU A 300 -29.86 5.03 -26.04
C GLU A 300 -28.73 4.20 -25.41
N ASP A 301 -27.77 3.80 -26.23
CA ASP A 301 -26.56 3.13 -25.76
C ASP A 301 -25.64 4.10 -24.99
N ILE A 302 -24.74 3.53 -24.20
CA ILE A 302 -23.85 4.27 -23.31
C ILE A 302 -22.93 5.23 -24.10
N ALA A 303 -22.41 4.83 -25.27
CA ALA A 303 -21.57 5.71 -26.09
C ALA A 303 -22.35 6.95 -26.57
N THR A 304 -23.59 6.77 -27.02
CA THR A 304 -24.49 7.88 -27.39
C THR A 304 -24.75 8.80 -26.20
N GLN A 305 -25.02 8.24 -25.01
CA GLN A 305 -25.22 9.02 -23.79
C GLN A 305 -23.95 9.78 -23.34
N LEU A 306 -22.76 9.28 -23.67
CA LEU A 306 -21.51 10.01 -23.41
C LEU A 306 -21.39 11.24 -24.30
N VAL A 307 -21.73 11.15 -25.58
CA VAL A 307 -21.52 12.25 -26.54
C VAL A 307 -22.66 13.27 -26.52
N PHE A 308 -23.90 12.79 -26.49
CA PHE A 308 -25.09 13.64 -26.62
C PHE A 308 -25.90 13.78 -25.33
N GLY A 309 -25.72 12.86 -24.38
CA GLY A 309 -26.45 12.87 -23.11
C GLY A 309 -26.14 14.11 -22.28
N GLU A 310 -27.07 14.48 -21.40
CA GLU A 310 -27.01 15.73 -20.62
C GLU A 310 -25.73 15.85 -19.78
N THR A 311 -25.32 14.75 -19.13
CA THR A 311 -24.09 14.72 -18.32
C THR A 311 -22.86 14.52 -19.20
N GLY A 312 -22.91 13.56 -20.12
CA GLY A 312 -21.77 13.13 -20.92
C GLY A 312 -21.17 14.26 -21.76
N LYS A 313 -22.01 14.99 -22.50
CA LYS A 313 -21.57 16.05 -23.42
C LYS A 313 -20.84 17.21 -22.74
N ASN A 314 -21.01 17.34 -21.42
CA ASN A 314 -20.45 18.40 -20.60
C ASN A 314 -19.19 17.95 -19.83
N ILE A 315 -18.70 16.72 -20.05
CA ILE A 315 -17.45 16.24 -19.46
C ILE A 315 -16.27 16.85 -20.22
N ASN A 316 -15.36 17.51 -19.50
CA ASN A 316 -14.23 18.21 -20.10
C ASN A 316 -13.10 17.26 -20.52
N VAL A 317 -12.91 16.15 -19.81
CA VAL A 317 -11.83 15.20 -20.06
C VAL A 317 -12.37 13.79 -20.03
N VAL A 318 -12.22 13.06 -21.13
CA VAL A 318 -12.57 11.64 -21.25
C VAL A 318 -11.35 10.90 -21.78
N LEU A 319 -10.72 10.07 -20.95
CA LEU A 319 -9.54 9.29 -21.33
C LEU A 319 -9.72 7.81 -20.98
N GLY A 320 -9.48 6.96 -21.96
CA GLY A 320 -9.53 5.51 -21.83
C GLY A 320 -9.56 4.81 -23.19
N GLY A 321 -9.91 3.53 -23.19
CA GLY A 321 -10.13 2.76 -24.41
C GLY A 321 -11.59 2.85 -24.91
N GLY A 322 -11.96 1.94 -25.80
CA GLY A 322 -13.36 1.80 -26.26
C GLY A 322 -13.70 2.45 -27.58
N ARG A 323 -12.70 2.87 -28.38
CA ARG A 323 -12.88 3.47 -29.72
C ARG A 323 -13.91 2.74 -30.59
N ARG A 324 -13.92 1.41 -30.58
CA ARG A 324 -14.84 0.58 -31.36
C ARG A 324 -16.33 0.80 -31.04
N GLU A 325 -16.66 1.30 -29.86
CA GLU A 325 -18.03 1.51 -29.40
C GLU A 325 -18.64 2.81 -30.02
N PHE A 326 -17.78 3.68 -30.56
CA PHE A 326 -18.12 4.99 -31.13
C PHE A 326 -18.11 5.00 -32.67
N LEU A 327 -17.47 4.01 -33.30
CA LEU A 327 -17.29 3.96 -34.74
C LEU A 327 -18.30 3.03 -35.42
N PRO A 328 -18.71 3.34 -36.66
CA PRO A 328 -19.57 2.48 -37.44
C PRO A 328 -18.87 1.18 -37.87
N GLN A 329 -19.65 0.13 -38.07
CA GLN A 329 -19.15 -1.12 -38.62
C GLN A 329 -18.81 -0.96 -40.11
N MET A 330 -17.54 -1.19 -40.44
CA MET A 330 -16.98 -1.19 -41.79
C MET A 330 -16.57 -2.64 -42.18
N PRO A 331 -17.27 -3.30 -43.13
CA PRO A 331 -17.09 -4.73 -43.44
C PRO A 331 -15.71 -5.13 -43.98
N HIS A 332 -14.86 -4.17 -44.39
CA HIS A 332 -13.60 -4.41 -45.09
C HIS A 332 -12.38 -3.74 -44.43
N GLU A 333 -12.51 -3.26 -43.19
CA GLU A 333 -11.41 -2.63 -42.46
C GLU A 333 -10.97 -3.47 -41.26
N GLN A 334 -9.65 -3.50 -41.04
CA GLN A 334 -9.02 -4.27 -39.97
C GLN A 334 -9.34 -3.72 -38.57
N GLU A 335 -9.68 -2.44 -38.46
CA GLU A 335 -10.11 -1.76 -37.22
C GLU A 335 -11.56 -1.26 -37.31
N SER A 336 -12.47 -2.18 -37.65
CA SER A 336 -13.90 -1.89 -37.75
C SER A 336 -14.54 -1.53 -36.40
N GLY A 337 -15.45 -0.55 -36.41
CA GLY A 337 -16.29 -0.23 -35.26
C GLY A 337 -17.42 -1.25 -35.04
N LEU A 338 -18.17 -1.09 -33.95
CA LEU A 338 -19.28 -1.99 -33.60
C LEU A 338 -20.66 -1.37 -33.81
N ARG A 339 -20.75 -0.08 -34.14
CA ARG A 339 -22.06 0.58 -34.30
C ARG A 339 -22.74 0.15 -35.59
N SER A 340 -23.98 -0.33 -35.48
CA SER A 340 -24.78 -0.79 -36.63
C SER A 340 -25.63 0.32 -37.24
N ASP A 341 -25.79 1.42 -36.51
CA ASP A 341 -26.52 2.63 -36.91
C ASP A 341 -25.74 3.53 -37.90
N ARG A 342 -24.48 3.16 -38.20
CA ARG A 342 -23.56 3.89 -39.08
C ARG A 342 -23.18 5.29 -38.59
N ILE A 343 -23.35 5.58 -37.30
CA ILE A 343 -22.97 6.86 -36.70
C ILE A 343 -21.49 6.83 -36.29
N ASN A 344 -20.78 7.94 -36.51
CA ASN A 344 -19.47 8.22 -35.93
C ASN A 344 -19.65 9.25 -34.82
N LEU A 345 -19.51 8.81 -33.58
CA LEU A 345 -19.82 9.58 -32.36
C LEU A 345 -18.65 10.44 -31.86
#